data_AF-A0A3C1DUY6-F1
#
_entry.id   AF-A0A3C1DUY6-F1
#
_cell.length_a   1.000
_cell.length_b   1.000
_cell.length_c   1.000
_cell.angle_alpha   90.00
_cell.angle_beta   90.00
_cell.angle_gamma   90.00
#
_symmetry.space_group_name_H-M   'P 1'
#
loop_
_entity.id
_entity.type
_entity.pdbx_description
1 polymer ?
#
loop_
_entity_poly.entity_id
_entity_poly.type
_entity_poly.pdbx_seq_one_letter_code
_entity_poly.pdbx_strand_id
1 'polypeptide(L)'
;LQEAIDAADAWDLDSQLEQAMDALRTPPGDATVANLSGGEKRRVALTKLLLQKPDLLLLDEPTNHLDAESVLWLEQHLAQYHGAVLAVTHDRYFLDHVAEWIAEVDRGHLYPYEGNYSTYLEKKGARLEVQGKKDAKLAKRLSSELEWVRSNAKGRQVKSKARLARYEEMVTEAEKTRKLDFEELVIPVGPRLGAQVIDATKLEKGFDGRVLINGLSFTLPRNGIVGVIGPNG
;
A
#
# COMPACT_ATOMS: atom_id res chain seq x y z
N LEU A 1 28.53 -5.24 -33.42
CA LEU A 1 28.84 -5.32 -31.98
C LEU A 1 28.94 -3.91 -31.38
N GLN A 2 29.73 -3.02 -31.99
CA GLN A 2 29.87 -1.61 -31.57
C GLN A 2 28.54 -0.84 -31.64
N GLU A 3 27.80 -0.92 -32.76
CA GLU A 3 26.45 -0.33 -32.88
C GLU A 3 25.42 -0.88 -31.87
N ALA A 4 25.60 -2.11 -31.38
CA ALA A 4 24.70 -2.71 -30.38
C ALA A 4 25.08 -2.30 -28.94
N ILE A 5 26.35 -2.00 -28.69
CA ILE A 5 26.86 -1.46 -27.43
C ILE A 5 26.46 0.02 -27.31
N ASP A 6 26.60 0.77 -28.41
CA ASP A 6 26.21 2.17 -28.48
C ASP A 6 24.69 2.34 -28.45
N ALA A 7 23.92 1.44 -29.08
CA ALA A 7 22.45 1.45 -28.98
C ALA A 7 21.90 1.03 -27.60
N ALA A 8 22.72 0.41 -26.75
CA ALA A 8 22.33 -0.05 -25.42
C ALA A 8 22.86 0.84 -24.28
N ASP A 9 23.48 1.99 -24.60
CA ASP A 9 24.19 2.85 -23.63
C ASP A 9 25.13 2.06 -22.71
N ALA A 10 25.72 0.97 -23.23
CA ALA A 10 26.41 -0.01 -22.40
C ALA A 10 27.74 0.50 -21.82
N TRP A 11 28.24 1.66 -22.29
CA TRP A 11 29.41 2.33 -21.73
C TRP A 11 29.16 2.94 -20.35
N ASP A 12 27.91 3.30 -20.04
CA ASP A 12 27.52 3.87 -18.75
C ASP A 12 26.91 2.83 -17.80
N LEU A 13 26.82 1.56 -18.22
CA LEU A 13 26.13 0.52 -17.46
C LEU A 13 26.77 0.27 -16.10
N ASP A 14 28.10 0.25 -16.02
CA ASP A 14 28.82 0.06 -14.75
C ASP A 14 28.57 1.23 -13.79
N SER A 15 28.53 2.46 -14.31
CA SER A 15 28.22 3.65 -13.50
C SER A 15 26.76 3.66 -13.05
N GLN A 16 25.82 3.31 -13.94
CA GLN A 16 24.40 3.19 -13.61
C GLN A 16 24.16 2.08 -12.59
N LEU A 17 24.89 0.98 -12.68
CA LEU A 17 24.83 -0.12 -11.72
C LEU A 17 25.33 0.33 -10.35
N GLU A 18 26.49 0.98 -10.26
CA GLU A 18 27.01 1.49 -8.98
C GLU A 18 26.05 2.50 -8.34
N GLN A 19 25.53 3.45 -9.11
CA GLN A 19 24.56 4.44 -8.62
C GLN A 19 23.27 3.78 -8.12
N ALA A 20 22.72 2.82 -8.87
CA ALA A 20 21.50 2.11 -8.48
C ALA A 20 21.71 1.19 -7.28
N MET A 21 22.89 0.57 -7.16
CA MET A 21 23.28 -0.25 -6.02
C MET A 21 23.45 0.58 -4.74
N ASP A 22 24.05 1.77 -4.85
CA ASP A 22 24.21 2.69 -3.72
C ASP A 22 22.85 3.26 -3.29
N ALA A 23 22.05 3.73 -4.24
CA ALA A 23 20.74 4.31 -3.98
C ALA A 23 19.75 3.33 -3.35
N LEU A 24 19.77 2.06 -3.78
CA LEU A 24 18.94 0.99 -3.20
C LEU A 24 19.65 0.24 -2.07
N ARG A 25 20.84 0.68 -1.65
CA ARG A 25 21.64 0.09 -0.56
C ARG A 25 21.70 -1.43 -0.66
N THR A 26 22.09 -1.91 -1.82
CA THR A 26 22.27 -3.35 -2.03
C THR A 26 23.50 -3.85 -1.27
N PRO A 27 23.55 -5.14 -0.91
CA PRO A 27 24.77 -5.76 -0.38
C PRO A 27 25.96 -5.64 -1.34
N PRO A 28 27.19 -5.89 -0.85
CA PRO A 28 28.39 -5.94 -1.69
C PRO A 28 28.21 -6.82 -2.93
N GLY A 29 28.81 -6.42 -4.06
CA GLY A 29 28.63 -7.11 -5.34
C GLY A 29 29.17 -8.54 -5.38
N ASP A 30 30.06 -8.90 -4.46
CA ASP A 30 30.61 -10.26 -4.27
C ASP A 30 29.79 -11.10 -3.26
N ALA A 31 28.75 -10.53 -2.64
CA ALA A 31 27.92 -11.24 -1.69
C ALA A 31 27.11 -12.35 -2.36
N THR A 32 27.12 -13.55 -1.76
CA THR A 32 26.37 -14.68 -2.29
C THR A 32 24.87 -14.49 -2.05
N VAL A 33 24.08 -14.43 -3.13
CA VAL A 33 22.62 -14.21 -3.08
C VAL A 33 21.90 -15.19 -2.15
N ALA A 34 22.35 -16.44 -2.03
CA ALA A 34 21.74 -17.44 -1.16
C ALA A 34 21.67 -16.97 0.31
N ASN A 35 22.68 -16.25 0.78
CA ASN A 35 22.84 -15.83 2.17
C ASN A 35 22.12 -14.52 2.50
N LEU A 36 21.60 -13.82 1.49
CA LEU A 36 20.92 -12.54 1.67
C LEU A 36 19.56 -12.71 2.35
N SER A 37 19.20 -11.74 3.19
CA SER A 37 17.86 -11.60 3.75
C SER A 37 16.80 -11.36 2.65
N GLY A 38 15.52 -11.56 2.99
CA GLY A 38 14.43 -11.31 2.04
C GLY A 38 14.40 -9.88 1.50
N GLY A 39 14.68 -8.89 2.36
CA GLY A 39 14.76 -7.48 1.96
C GLY A 39 15.93 -7.21 1.02
N GLU A 40 17.12 -7.71 1.33
CA GLU A 40 18.30 -7.56 0.46
C GLU A 40 18.09 -8.22 -0.91
N LYS A 41 17.51 -9.43 -0.95
CA LYS A 41 17.15 -10.10 -2.21
C LYS A 41 16.19 -9.26 -3.05
N ARG A 42 15.19 -8.65 -2.40
CA ARG A 42 14.22 -7.76 -3.06
C ARG A 42 14.90 -6.53 -3.64
N ARG A 43 15.81 -5.88 -2.90
CA ARG A 43 16.55 -4.70 -3.39
C ARG A 43 17.44 -5.04 -4.58
N VAL A 44 18.19 -6.15 -4.52
CA VAL A 44 19.00 -6.63 -5.66
C VAL A 44 18.11 -6.94 -6.88
N ALA A 45 16.97 -7.59 -6.69
CA ALA A 45 16.03 -7.87 -7.77
C ALA A 45 15.45 -6.59 -8.40
N LEU A 46 15.12 -5.60 -7.57
CA LEU A 46 14.63 -4.30 -8.03
C LEU A 46 15.72 -3.54 -8.82
N THR A 47 16.95 -3.46 -8.31
CA THR A 47 18.09 -2.86 -9.02
C THR A 47 18.27 -3.49 -10.40
N LYS A 48 18.27 -4.83 -10.47
CA LYS A 48 18.38 -5.55 -11.73
C LYS A 48 17.24 -5.21 -12.70
N LEU A 49 16.00 -5.14 -12.20
CA LEU A 49 14.83 -4.85 -13.03
C LEU A 49 14.87 -3.42 -13.60
N LEU A 50 15.28 -2.44 -12.79
CA LEU A 50 15.39 -1.04 -13.24
C LEU A 50 16.47 -0.87 -14.32
N LEU A 51 17.60 -1.59 -14.19
CA LEU A 51 18.67 -1.57 -15.20
C LEU A 51 18.27 -2.23 -16.52
N GLN A 52 17.32 -3.18 -16.50
CA GLN A 52 16.81 -3.80 -17.73
C GLN A 52 15.95 -2.86 -18.59
N LYS A 53 15.43 -1.77 -18.00
CA LYS A 53 14.61 -0.75 -18.68
C LYS A 53 13.50 -1.33 -19.60
N PRO A 54 12.64 -2.27 -19.11
CA PRO A 54 11.54 -2.79 -19.93
C PRO A 54 10.49 -1.73 -20.28
N ASP A 55 9.75 -1.90 -21.38
CA ASP A 55 8.70 -0.94 -21.76
C ASP A 55 7.52 -0.90 -20.75
N LEU A 56 7.33 -1.96 -19.96
CA LEU A 56 6.30 -2.07 -18.93
C LEU A 56 6.89 -2.68 -17.64
N LEU A 57 6.82 -1.93 -16.55
CA LEU A 57 7.16 -2.37 -15.21
C LEU A 57 5.90 -2.77 -14.43
N LEU A 58 5.91 -3.99 -13.88
CA LEU A 58 4.90 -4.47 -12.95
C LEU A 58 5.54 -4.62 -11.57
N LEU A 59 5.14 -3.77 -10.64
CA LEU A 59 5.73 -3.69 -9.30
C LEU A 59 4.67 -4.02 -8.25
N ASP A 60 4.94 -5.04 -7.44
CA ASP A 60 4.13 -5.36 -6.27
C ASP A 60 4.85 -4.86 -5.01
N GLU A 61 4.24 -3.96 -4.25
CA GLU A 61 4.74 -3.31 -3.03
C GLU A 61 6.23 -2.91 -3.10
N PRO A 62 6.65 -2.09 -4.08
CA PRO A 62 8.08 -1.87 -4.35
C PRO A 62 8.81 -1.06 -3.26
N THR A 63 8.09 -0.30 -2.45
CA THR A 63 8.64 0.48 -1.33
C THR A 63 8.89 -0.35 -0.08
N ASN A 64 8.42 -1.60 -0.03
CA ASN A 64 8.58 -2.45 1.13
C ASN A 64 10.05 -2.84 1.34
N HIS A 65 10.51 -2.79 2.59
CA HIS A 65 11.91 -3.02 2.98
C HIS A 65 12.92 -2.02 2.40
N LEU A 66 12.46 -0.86 1.91
CA LEU A 66 13.30 0.29 1.58
C LEU A 66 13.31 1.28 2.74
N ASP A 67 14.42 1.98 2.93
CA ASP A 67 14.47 3.14 3.81
C ASP A 67 13.99 4.41 3.08
N ALA A 68 13.78 5.49 3.82
CA ALA A 68 13.18 6.70 3.27
C ALA A 68 13.98 7.31 2.10
N GLU A 69 15.31 7.23 2.14
CA GLU A 69 16.17 7.72 1.04
C GLU A 69 16.04 6.84 -0.19
N SER A 70 16.03 5.50 -0.02
CA SER A 70 15.84 4.55 -1.12
C SER A 70 14.45 4.69 -1.75
N VAL A 71 13.41 4.95 -0.95
CA VAL A 71 12.05 5.21 -1.45
C VAL A 71 12.02 6.50 -2.28
N LEU A 72 12.62 7.59 -1.76
CA LEU A 72 12.66 8.87 -2.48
C LEU A 72 13.40 8.74 -3.82
N TRP A 73 14.51 8.02 -3.85
CA TRP A 73 15.23 7.76 -5.10
C TRP A 73 14.37 6.95 -6.08
N LEU A 74 13.68 5.91 -5.60
CA LEU A 74 12.79 5.10 -6.42
C LEU A 74 11.63 5.94 -6.98
N GLU A 75 11.04 6.82 -6.19
CA GLU A 75 9.99 7.74 -6.63
C GLU A 75 10.48 8.64 -7.77
N GLN A 76 11.65 9.26 -7.61
CA GLN A 76 12.25 10.12 -8.62
C GLN A 76 12.58 9.35 -9.91
N HIS A 77 13.11 8.14 -9.77
CA HIS A 77 13.45 7.29 -10.90
C HIS A 77 12.19 6.87 -11.69
N LEU A 78 11.13 6.44 -10.99
CA LEU A 78 9.89 6.01 -11.62
C LEU A 78 9.10 7.18 -12.23
N ALA A 79 9.16 8.37 -11.64
CA ALA A 79 8.54 9.57 -12.20
C ALA A 79 9.17 10.00 -13.54
N GLN A 80 10.44 9.65 -13.78
CA GLN A 80 11.15 9.94 -15.03
C GLN A 80 11.20 8.74 -15.98
N TYR A 81 10.53 7.64 -15.62
CA TYR A 81 10.59 6.42 -16.40
C TYR A 81 9.90 6.58 -17.75
N HIS A 82 10.60 6.23 -18.83
CA HIS A 82 10.06 6.38 -20.19
C HIS A 82 8.98 5.33 -20.53
N GLY A 83 8.99 4.18 -19.86
CA GLY A 83 8.00 3.12 -20.06
C GLY A 83 6.73 3.32 -19.21
N ALA A 84 5.82 2.36 -19.32
CA ALA A 84 4.64 2.30 -18.46
C ALA A 84 4.98 1.64 -17.10
N VAL A 85 4.42 2.14 -16.02
CA VAL A 85 4.57 1.55 -14.67
C VAL A 85 3.20 1.21 -14.10
N LEU A 86 3.00 -0.06 -13.76
CA LEU A 86 1.87 -0.53 -12.96
C LEU A 86 2.41 -0.96 -11.59
N ALA A 87 2.15 -0.15 -10.57
CA ALA A 87 2.55 -0.44 -9.21
C ALA A 87 1.33 -0.71 -8.31
N VAL A 88 1.42 -1.75 -7.49
CA VAL A 88 0.52 -2.00 -6.36
C VAL A 88 1.26 -1.57 -5.11
N THR A 89 0.71 -0.63 -4.35
CA THR A 89 1.33 -0.16 -3.10
C THR A 89 0.29 0.38 -2.12
N HIS A 90 0.60 0.24 -0.83
CA HIS A 90 -0.11 0.92 0.24
C HIS A 90 0.51 2.27 0.64
N ASP A 91 1.64 2.66 0.02
CA ASP A 91 2.32 3.93 0.30
C ASP A 91 1.61 5.12 -0.34
N ARG A 92 1.06 5.98 0.50
CA ARG A 92 0.28 7.16 0.09
C ARG A 92 1.15 8.25 -0.52
N TYR A 93 2.39 8.40 -0.06
CA TYR A 93 3.30 9.43 -0.57
C TYR A 93 3.80 9.04 -1.96
N PHE A 94 4.16 7.76 -2.13
CA PHE A 94 4.52 7.21 -3.43
C PHE A 94 3.40 7.42 -4.47
N LEU A 95 2.16 7.08 -4.12
CA LEU A 95 1.01 7.26 -5.01
C LEU A 95 0.69 8.74 -5.28
N ASP A 96 1.03 9.65 -4.37
CA ASP A 96 0.77 11.07 -4.57
C ASP A 96 1.81 11.75 -5.47
N HIS A 97 3.07 11.30 -5.39
CA HIS A 97 4.19 11.85 -6.15
C HIS A 97 4.38 11.22 -7.54
N VAL A 98 4.14 9.91 -7.66
CA VAL A 98 4.48 9.15 -8.89
C VAL A 98 3.26 8.85 -9.75
N ALA A 99 2.08 8.64 -9.15
CA ALA A 99 0.94 8.12 -9.91
C ALA A 99 0.23 9.21 -10.72
N GLU A 100 0.11 8.97 -12.02
CA GLU A 100 -0.75 9.76 -12.91
C GLU A 100 -2.20 9.22 -12.93
N TRP A 101 -2.37 7.94 -12.59
CA TRP A 101 -3.65 7.25 -12.54
C TRP A 101 -3.71 6.33 -11.32
N ILE A 102 -4.88 6.30 -10.66
CA ILE A 102 -5.18 5.35 -9.58
C ILE A 102 -6.25 4.39 -10.06
N ALA A 103 -5.98 3.09 -9.97
CA ALA A 103 -6.94 2.04 -10.26
C ALA A 103 -7.39 1.38 -8.95
N GLU A 104 -8.60 1.70 -8.49
CA GLU A 104 -9.17 1.10 -7.28
C GLU A 104 -9.87 -0.22 -7.63
N VAL A 105 -9.48 -1.31 -6.97
CA VAL A 105 -10.21 -2.57 -7.02
C VAL A 105 -11.17 -2.62 -5.84
N ASP A 106 -12.47 -2.55 -6.11
CA ASP A 106 -13.53 -2.69 -5.09
C ASP A 106 -14.60 -3.67 -5.58
N ARG A 107 -14.88 -4.70 -4.76
CA ARG A 107 -15.89 -5.75 -5.01
C ARG A 107 -15.82 -6.38 -6.41
N GLY A 108 -14.60 -6.65 -6.89
CA GLY A 108 -14.37 -7.26 -8.20
C GLY A 108 -14.55 -6.30 -9.38
N HIS A 109 -14.74 -5.01 -9.12
CA HIS A 109 -14.76 -3.96 -10.12
C HIS A 109 -13.49 -3.10 -10.04
N LEU A 110 -13.01 -2.65 -11.20
CA LEU A 110 -11.90 -1.71 -11.31
C LEU A 110 -12.45 -0.31 -11.60
N TYR A 111 -12.10 0.66 -10.77
CA TYR A 111 -12.48 2.05 -10.93
C TYR A 111 -11.22 2.88 -11.23
N PRO A 112 -11.04 3.34 -12.48
CA PRO A 112 -9.92 4.19 -12.83
C PRO A 112 -10.20 5.65 -12.44
N TYR A 113 -9.18 6.29 -11.90
CA TYR A 113 -9.17 7.70 -11.53
C TYR A 113 -7.94 8.36 -12.13
N GLU A 114 -8.17 9.31 -13.03
CA GLU A 114 -7.10 10.18 -13.53
C GLU A 114 -6.66 11.16 -12.42
N GLY A 115 -5.37 11.23 -12.17
CA GLY A 115 -4.75 12.00 -11.10
C GLY A 115 -4.13 11.14 -10.02
N ASN A 116 -3.49 11.83 -9.07
CA ASN A 116 -2.75 11.24 -7.96
C ASN A 116 -3.64 10.74 -6.81
N TYR A 117 -3.02 10.25 -5.74
CA TYR A 117 -3.72 9.73 -4.56
C TYR A 117 -4.70 10.73 -3.92
N SER A 118 -4.30 12.00 -3.77
CA SER A 118 -5.18 13.05 -3.23
C SER A 118 -6.42 13.25 -4.09
N THR A 119 -6.26 13.34 -5.41
CA THR A 119 -7.36 13.46 -6.37
C THR A 119 -8.30 12.25 -6.32
N TYR A 120 -7.73 11.04 -6.18
CA TYR A 120 -8.49 9.81 -6.00
C TYR A 120 -9.35 9.87 -4.73
N LEU A 121 -8.80 10.30 -3.59
CA LEU A 121 -9.56 10.38 -2.33
C LEU A 121 -10.76 11.32 -2.43
N GLU A 122 -10.60 12.46 -3.08
CA GLU A 122 -11.70 13.41 -3.32
C GLU A 122 -12.79 12.79 -4.19
N LYS A 123 -12.42 12.21 -5.35
CA LYS A 123 -13.36 11.56 -6.28
C LYS A 123 -14.05 10.35 -5.65
N LYS A 124 -13.31 9.56 -4.86
CA LYS A 124 -13.87 8.43 -4.09
C LYS A 124 -14.84 8.91 -3.02
N GLY A 125 -14.52 9.99 -2.30
CA GLY A 125 -15.42 10.62 -1.33
C GLY A 125 -16.75 11.02 -1.96
N ALA A 126 -16.71 11.73 -3.09
CA ALA A 126 -17.91 12.11 -3.83
C ALA A 126 -18.72 10.89 -4.32
N ARG A 127 -18.04 9.84 -4.82
CA ARG A 127 -18.70 8.58 -5.22
C ARG A 127 -19.40 7.92 -4.04
N LEU A 128 -18.74 7.81 -2.90
CA LEU A 128 -19.27 7.19 -1.68
C LEU A 128 -20.44 8.00 -1.11
N GLU A 129 -20.44 9.33 -1.20
CA GLU A 129 -21.57 10.15 -0.76
C GLU A 129 -22.81 9.91 -1.64
N VAL A 130 -22.63 9.87 -2.96
CA VAL A 130 -23.72 9.56 -3.90
C VAL A 130 -24.24 8.13 -3.67
N GLN A 131 -23.34 7.17 -3.44
CA GLN A 131 -23.70 5.78 -3.14
C GLN A 131 -24.45 5.68 -1.81
N GLY A 132 -23.98 6.35 -0.75
CA GLY A 132 -24.66 6.39 0.55
C GLY A 132 -26.08 6.98 0.46
N LYS A 133 -26.28 8.02 -0.36
CA LYS A 133 -27.62 8.57 -0.63
C LYS A 133 -28.52 7.57 -1.37
N LYS A 134 -27.98 6.81 -2.33
CA LYS A 134 -28.70 5.74 -3.04
C LYS A 134 -29.05 4.59 -2.09
N ASP A 135 -28.12 4.15 -1.27
CA ASP A 135 -28.30 3.08 -0.30
C ASP A 135 -29.34 3.44 0.76
N ALA A 136 -29.30 4.68 1.28
CA ALA A 136 -30.33 5.18 2.20
C ALA A 136 -31.73 5.20 1.57
N LYS A 137 -31.83 5.58 0.28
CA LYS A 137 -33.09 5.56 -0.47
C LYS A 137 -33.58 4.13 -0.73
N LEU A 138 -32.67 3.19 -1.02
CA LEU A 138 -32.97 1.77 -1.19
C LEU A 138 -33.44 1.14 0.12
N ALA A 139 -32.73 1.39 1.23
CA ALA A 139 -33.11 0.93 2.56
C ALA A 139 -34.50 1.41 2.98
N LYS A 140 -34.82 2.69 2.73
CA LYS A 140 -36.17 3.24 2.98
C LYS A 140 -37.24 2.58 2.11
N ARG A 141 -36.92 2.24 0.85
CA ARG A 141 -37.85 1.52 -0.04
C ARG A 141 -38.08 0.09 0.46
N LEU A 142 -37.02 -0.61 0.85
CA LEU A 142 -37.07 -1.96 1.42
C LEU A 142 -37.91 -1.98 2.71
N SER A 143 -37.74 -1.00 3.60
CA SER A 143 -38.52 -0.92 4.84
C SER A 143 -40.01 -0.69 4.57
N SER A 144 -40.35 0.24 3.66
CA SER A 144 -41.74 0.48 3.26
C SER A 144 -42.37 -0.72 2.54
N GLU A 145 -41.61 -1.45 1.71
CA GLU A 145 -42.09 -2.69 1.10
C GLU A 145 -42.32 -3.78 2.14
N LEU A 146 -41.42 -3.93 3.10
CA LEU A 146 -41.54 -4.90 4.19
C LEU A 146 -42.75 -4.60 5.09
N GLU A 147 -43.01 -3.33 5.41
CA GLU A 147 -44.23 -2.89 6.10
C GLU A 147 -45.50 -3.18 5.30
N TRP A 148 -45.47 -2.96 3.98
CA TRP A 148 -46.58 -3.31 3.09
C TRP A 148 -46.84 -4.82 3.04
N VAL A 149 -45.79 -5.64 2.95
CA VAL A 149 -45.89 -7.10 2.99
C VAL A 149 -46.49 -7.58 4.32
N ARG A 150 -46.06 -6.99 5.45
CA ARG A 150 -46.59 -7.30 6.78
C ARG A 150 -48.07 -6.92 6.94
N SER A 151 -48.50 -5.82 6.33
CA SER A 151 -49.88 -5.31 6.41
C SER A 151 -50.86 -6.00 5.45
N ASN A 152 -50.41 -6.51 4.29
CA ASN A 152 -51.26 -7.17 3.28
C ASN A 152 -51.29 -8.70 3.35
N ALA A 153 -51.33 -9.27 4.57
CA ALA A 153 -51.33 -10.72 4.78
C ALA A 153 -52.58 -11.48 4.23
N LYS A 154 -53.64 -10.79 3.73
CA LYS A 154 -54.93 -11.41 3.37
C LYS A 154 -55.31 -11.41 1.87
N GLY A 155 -54.46 -10.95 0.94
CA GLY A 155 -54.82 -10.86 -0.49
C GLY A 155 -53.74 -11.38 -1.45
N ARG A 156 -53.67 -12.71 -1.65
CA ARG A 156 -52.84 -13.35 -2.71
C ARG A 156 -53.67 -13.40 -4.00
N GLN A 157 -53.13 -13.17 -5.21
CA GLN A 157 -52.67 -14.35 -5.96
C GLN A 157 -51.69 -14.15 -7.13
N VAL A 158 -51.34 -12.94 -7.62
CA VAL A 158 -50.38 -12.85 -8.77
C VAL A 158 -49.38 -11.70 -8.67
N LYS A 159 -49.82 -10.50 -8.26
CA LYS A 159 -48.92 -9.33 -8.05
C LYS A 159 -47.89 -9.52 -6.92
N SER A 160 -48.10 -10.49 -6.03
CA SER A 160 -47.23 -10.79 -4.89
C SER A 160 -45.93 -11.48 -5.31
N LYS A 161 -45.94 -12.38 -6.31
CA LYS A 161 -44.77 -13.20 -6.66
C LYS A 161 -43.68 -12.39 -7.38
N ALA A 162 -44.05 -11.53 -8.33
CA ALA A 162 -43.11 -10.66 -9.04
C ALA A 162 -42.51 -9.56 -8.13
N ARG A 163 -43.24 -9.11 -7.11
CA ARG A 163 -42.72 -8.17 -6.10
C ARG A 163 -41.80 -8.85 -5.08
N LEU A 164 -42.09 -10.08 -4.68
CA LEU A 164 -41.20 -10.89 -3.85
C LEU A 164 -39.86 -11.17 -4.55
N ALA A 165 -39.89 -11.53 -5.84
CA ALA A 165 -38.67 -11.70 -6.63
C ALA A 165 -37.84 -10.41 -6.70
N ARG A 166 -38.49 -9.26 -6.93
CA ARG A 166 -37.80 -7.94 -6.89
C ARG A 166 -37.21 -7.61 -5.52
N TYR A 167 -37.90 -7.98 -4.44
CA TYR A 167 -37.38 -7.79 -3.08
C TYR A 167 -36.12 -8.64 -2.85
N GLU A 168 -36.16 -9.93 -3.23
CA GLU A 168 -35.00 -10.82 -3.16
C GLU A 168 -33.82 -10.29 -4.00
N GLU A 169 -34.07 -9.84 -5.24
CA GLU A 169 -33.07 -9.16 -6.07
C GLU A 169 -32.47 -7.93 -5.37
N MET A 170 -33.32 -7.06 -4.79
CA MET A 170 -32.86 -5.87 -4.05
C MET A 170 -32.05 -6.21 -2.80
N VAL A 171 -32.37 -7.32 -2.11
CA VAL A 171 -31.61 -7.79 -0.93
C VAL A 171 -30.24 -8.33 -1.36
N THR A 172 -30.18 -9.15 -2.40
CA THR A 172 -28.92 -9.65 -2.94
C THR A 172 -28.04 -8.51 -3.46
N GLU A 173 -28.65 -7.49 -4.08
CA GLU A 173 -27.92 -6.29 -4.50
C GLU A 173 -27.39 -5.52 -3.29
N ALA A 174 -28.19 -5.32 -2.24
CA ALA A 174 -27.77 -4.66 -1.00
C ALA A 174 -26.66 -5.41 -0.24
N GLU A 175 -26.64 -6.75 -0.27
CA GLU A 175 -25.56 -7.55 0.33
C GLU A 175 -24.23 -7.34 -0.40
N LYS A 176 -24.24 -7.20 -1.73
CA LYS A 176 -23.05 -6.81 -2.49
C LYS A 176 -22.60 -5.40 -2.15
N THR A 177 -23.51 -4.52 -1.74
CA THR A 177 -23.21 -3.13 -1.34
C THR A 177 -22.83 -2.95 0.13
N ARG A 178 -22.80 -4.01 0.95
CA ARG A 178 -22.52 -3.92 2.38
C ARG A 178 -21.16 -3.27 2.66
N LYS A 179 -21.15 -2.20 3.45
CA LYS A 179 -19.92 -1.50 3.86
C LYS A 179 -18.97 -2.51 4.51
N LEU A 180 -17.71 -2.50 4.08
CA LEU A 180 -16.63 -3.08 4.87
C LEU A 180 -16.53 -2.22 6.14
N ASP A 181 -16.77 -2.82 7.29
CA ASP A 181 -16.44 -2.17 8.56
C ASP A 181 -14.92 -2.03 8.58
N PHE A 182 -14.43 -0.79 8.62
CA PHE A 182 -13.05 -0.54 8.97
C PHE A 182 -12.93 -0.88 10.44
N GLU A 183 -12.51 -2.11 10.75
CA GLU A 183 -12.25 -2.51 12.12
C GLU A 183 -11.14 -1.61 12.67
N GLU A 184 -11.48 -0.78 13.67
CA GLU A 184 -10.49 -0.05 14.43
C GLU A 184 -9.61 -1.07 15.16
N LEU A 185 -8.32 -1.04 14.88
CA LEU A 185 -7.37 -1.95 15.53
C LEU A 185 -7.15 -1.47 16.97
N VAL A 186 -7.83 -2.12 17.91
CA VAL A 186 -7.71 -1.79 19.34
C VAL A 186 -6.53 -2.53 19.94
N ILE A 187 -5.50 -1.78 20.37
CA ILE A 187 -4.37 -2.33 21.12
C ILE A 187 -4.81 -2.47 22.58
N PRO A 188 -4.69 -3.67 23.20
CA PRO A 188 -5.04 -3.85 24.60
C PRO A 188 -4.15 -3.01 25.51
N VAL A 189 -4.74 -2.41 26.54
CA VAL A 189 -4.01 -1.62 27.52
C VAL A 189 -3.16 -2.55 28.38
N GLY A 190 -1.85 -2.27 28.44
CA GLY A 190 -0.90 -3.04 29.24
C GLY A 190 -1.08 -2.84 30.77
N PRO A 191 -0.34 -3.63 31.58
CA PRO A 191 -0.34 -3.47 33.03
C PRO A 191 0.21 -2.10 33.46
N ARG A 192 -0.05 -1.71 34.71
CA ARG A 192 0.46 -0.44 35.25
C ARG A 192 2.00 -0.44 35.25
N LEU A 193 2.60 0.55 34.59
CA LEU A 193 4.04 0.75 34.54
C LEU A 193 4.52 1.76 35.61
N GLY A 194 5.75 1.56 36.09
CA GLY A 194 6.46 2.51 36.96
C GLY A 194 6.83 3.81 36.24
N ALA A 195 7.41 4.79 36.96
CA ALA A 195 7.74 6.09 36.36
C ALA A 195 8.80 5.98 35.24
N GLN A 196 9.79 5.12 35.42
CA GLN A 196 10.86 4.82 34.47
C GLN A 196 10.69 3.38 33.98
N VAL A 197 10.65 3.19 32.66
CA VAL A 197 10.37 1.88 32.02
C VAL A 197 11.64 1.31 31.40
N ILE A 198 12.39 2.12 30.65
CA ILE A 198 13.67 1.72 30.06
C ILE A 198 14.75 2.69 30.53
N ASP A 199 15.92 2.15 30.86
CA ASP A 199 17.13 2.90 31.14
C ASP A 199 18.28 2.22 30.41
N ALA A 200 18.88 2.92 29.46
CA ALA A 200 20.05 2.49 28.73
C ALA A 200 21.18 3.44 29.07
N THR A 201 22.31 2.90 29.53
CA THR A 201 23.52 3.69 29.84
C THR A 201 24.68 3.13 29.05
N LYS A 202 25.31 3.99 28.24
CA LYS A 202 26.49 3.69 27.41
C LYS A 202 26.36 2.37 26.64
N LEU A 203 25.23 2.16 25.99
CA LEU A 203 24.97 0.96 25.20
C LEU A 203 25.94 0.91 24.01
N GLU A 204 26.65 -0.20 23.89
CA GLU A 204 27.55 -0.50 22.79
C GLU A 204 27.15 -1.83 22.14
N LYS A 205 27.11 -1.87 20.82
CA LYS A 205 26.79 -3.08 20.05
C LYS A 205 27.51 -3.06 18.72
N GLY A 206 28.06 -4.20 18.32
CA GLY A 206 28.61 -4.43 16.98
C GLY A 206 28.30 -5.84 16.49
N PHE A 207 28.49 -6.05 15.18
CA PHE A 207 28.36 -7.32 14.50
C PHE A 207 29.42 -7.40 13.39
N ASP A 208 30.13 -8.53 13.27
CA ASP A 208 31.18 -8.78 12.27
C ASP A 208 32.18 -7.61 12.07
N GLY A 209 32.67 -7.05 13.18
CA GLY A 209 33.64 -5.95 13.17
C GLY A 209 33.06 -4.56 12.86
N ARG A 210 31.76 -4.47 12.51
CA ARG A 210 31.04 -3.21 12.33
C ARG A 210 30.39 -2.77 13.64
N VAL A 211 30.66 -1.54 14.07
CA VAL A 211 30.00 -0.92 15.23
C VAL A 211 28.61 -0.43 14.80
N LEU A 212 27.57 -0.91 15.48
CA LEU A 212 26.16 -0.57 15.20
C LEU A 212 25.64 0.50 16.18
N ILE A 213 25.99 0.37 17.47
CA ILE A 213 25.62 1.31 18.52
C ILE A 213 26.88 1.62 19.31
N ASN A 214 27.15 2.90 19.57
CA ASN A 214 28.30 3.33 20.33
C ASN A 214 27.90 4.37 21.38
N GLY A 215 28.01 4.02 22.66
CA GLY A 215 27.79 4.94 23.79
C GLY A 215 26.35 5.47 23.95
N LEU A 216 25.34 4.81 23.39
CA LEU A 216 23.96 5.29 23.42
C LEU A 216 23.40 5.26 24.86
N SER A 217 22.96 6.41 25.36
CA SER A 217 22.34 6.52 26.69
C SER A 217 20.99 7.22 26.58
N PHE A 218 19.93 6.61 27.08
CA PHE A 218 18.58 7.19 27.10
C PHE A 218 17.71 6.58 28.19
N THR A 219 16.71 7.34 28.65
CA THR A 219 15.68 6.87 29.57
C THR A 219 14.30 7.03 28.91
N LEU A 220 13.45 6.01 29.06
CA LEU A 220 12.07 6.04 28.58
C LEU A 220 11.10 6.01 29.76
N PRO A 221 10.32 7.08 29.99
CA PRO A 221 9.29 7.10 31.02
C PRO A 221 8.04 6.30 30.59
N ARG A 222 7.14 6.04 31.55
CA ARG A 222 5.81 5.49 31.22
C ARG A 222 5.07 6.35 30.19
N ASN A 223 4.32 5.70 29.31
CA ASN A 223 3.62 6.30 28.18
C ASN A 223 4.52 6.96 27.12
N GLY A 224 5.86 6.82 27.23
CA GLY A 224 6.76 7.28 26.19
C GLY A 224 6.61 6.43 24.93
N ILE A 225 6.46 7.10 23.78
CA ILE A 225 6.46 6.48 22.46
C ILE A 225 7.78 6.85 21.79
N VAL A 226 8.57 5.86 21.39
CA VAL A 226 9.85 6.07 20.71
C VAL A 226 9.74 5.57 19.28
N GLY A 227 9.86 6.50 18.33
CA GLY A 227 10.10 6.15 16.93
C GLY A 227 11.59 5.90 16.73
N VAL A 228 11.96 4.71 16.29
CA VAL A 228 13.33 4.40 15.87
C VAL A 228 13.41 4.57 14.37
N ILE A 229 14.26 5.48 13.91
CA ILE A 229 14.50 5.76 12.50
C ILE A 229 15.96 5.53 12.17
N GLY A 230 16.24 5.17 10.92
CA GLY A 230 17.56 4.93 10.42
C GLY A 230 17.51 4.22 9.07
N PRO A 231 18.60 4.26 8.31
CA PRO A 231 18.71 3.46 7.09
C PRO A 231 18.69 1.97 7.39
N ASN A 232 18.50 1.16 6.36
CA ASN A 232 18.62 -0.29 6.49
C ASN A 232 20.07 -0.73 6.76
N GLY A 233 20.23 -1.63 7.73
CA GLY A 233 21.52 -2.20 8.13
C GLY A 233 22.37 -1.26 8.98
#